data_AF-A0A5Q5CGF0-F1
#
_entry.id   AF-A0A5Q5CGF0-F1
#
_cell.length_a   1.000
_cell.length_b   1.000
_cell.length_c   1.000
_cell.angle_alpha   90.00
_cell.angle_beta   90.00
_cell.angle_gamma   90.00
#
_symmetry.space_group_name_H-M   'P 1'
#
loop_
_entity.id
_entity.type
_entity.pdbx_description
1 polymer ?
#
loop_
_entity_poly.entity_id
_entity_poly.type
_entity_poly.pdbx_seq_one_letter_code
_entity_poly.pdbx_strand_id
1 'polypeptide(L)'
;MTRLQSEFVETETASRRRTRPQPCRWCGREVADAGLGRRRQYCRQSCRQRAYEQRAMVRGTSLSPDAVVLTAEEAALLADRVFEVRCAAEDVATAVDEGAGSDELRQLCDALMRAARAADGWR
;
A
#
# COMPACT_ATOMS: atom_id res chain seq x y z
N MET A 1 29.42 -32.93 -25.22
CA MET A 1 29.01 -32.57 -26.60
C MET A 1 27.74 -33.36 -26.86
N THR A 2 26.51 -32.84 -26.88
CA THR A 2 26.00 -31.50 -27.19
C THR A 2 24.65 -31.31 -26.48
N ARG A 3 24.42 -30.07 -26.03
CA ARG A 3 23.26 -29.56 -25.28
C ARG A 3 21.91 -29.98 -25.84
N LEU A 4 21.04 -30.35 -24.90
CA LEU A 4 19.58 -30.38 -25.02
C LEU A 4 19.06 -29.02 -25.51
N GLN A 5 18.15 -29.06 -26.48
CA GLN A 5 17.49 -27.90 -27.04
C GLN A 5 16.61 -27.25 -25.97
N SER A 6 16.99 -26.02 -25.60
CA SER A 6 16.21 -25.11 -24.76
C SER A 6 15.10 -24.52 -25.61
N GLU A 7 13.86 -24.94 -25.40
CA GLU A 7 12.68 -24.24 -25.88
C GLU A 7 12.58 -22.91 -25.13
N PHE A 8 13.06 -21.85 -25.78
CA PHE A 8 12.81 -20.49 -25.36
C PHE A 8 11.32 -20.21 -25.56
N VAL A 9 10.57 -20.18 -24.45
CA VAL A 9 9.21 -19.65 -24.44
C VAL A 9 9.30 -18.14 -24.63
N GLU A 10 9.07 -17.70 -25.87
CA GLU A 10 8.76 -16.31 -26.19
C GLU A 10 7.56 -15.87 -25.37
N THR A 11 7.83 -15.08 -24.33
CA THR A 11 6.79 -14.36 -23.60
C THR A 11 6.38 -13.17 -24.45
N GLU A 12 5.33 -13.39 -25.24
CA GLU A 12 4.66 -12.35 -26.01
C GLU A 12 4.06 -11.33 -25.03
N THR A 13 4.82 -10.26 -24.79
CA THR A 13 4.44 -9.13 -23.92
C THR A 13 3.32 -8.32 -24.56
N ALA A 14 2.11 -8.87 -24.62
CA ALA A 14 0.91 -8.09 -24.88
C ALA A 14 0.62 -7.22 -23.64
N SER A 15 1.32 -6.07 -23.56
CA SER A 15 1.07 -5.01 -22.60
C SER A 15 -0.31 -4.40 -22.87
N ARG A 16 -1.36 -5.10 -22.43
CA ARG A 16 -2.54 -4.40 -21.93
C ARG A 16 -2.01 -3.56 -20.79
N ARG A 17 -1.87 -2.25 -21.00
CA ARG A 17 -1.66 -1.27 -19.93
C ARG A 17 -2.83 -1.41 -18.96
N ARG A 18 -2.76 -2.39 -18.05
CA ARG A 18 -3.63 -2.44 -16.88
C ARG A 18 -3.38 -1.09 -16.22
N THR A 19 -4.37 -0.21 -16.24
CA THR A 19 -4.31 1.08 -15.59
C THR A 19 -3.86 0.81 -14.17
N ARG A 20 -2.60 1.10 -13.85
CA ARG A 20 -2.11 0.81 -12.51
C ARG A 20 -2.99 1.59 -11.53
N PRO A 21 -3.63 0.94 -10.56
CA PRO A 21 -4.40 1.64 -9.55
C PRO A 21 -3.48 2.68 -8.92
N GLN A 22 -3.96 3.91 -8.81
CA GLN A 22 -3.20 4.96 -8.15
C GLN A 22 -3.65 5.08 -6.70
N PRO A 23 -2.70 5.26 -5.76
CA PRO A 23 -3.06 5.48 -4.37
C PRO A 23 -3.76 6.83 -4.23
N CYS A 24 -4.69 6.90 -3.28
CA CYS A 24 -5.34 8.12 -2.88
C CYS A 24 -4.29 9.10 -2.36
N ARG A 25 -4.26 10.32 -2.91
CA ARG A 25 -3.29 11.35 -2.50
C ARG A 25 -3.44 11.83 -1.06
N TRP A 26 -4.54 11.46 -0.39
CA TRP A 26 -4.76 11.73 1.03
C TRP A 26 -4.41 10.50 1.88
N CYS A 27 -5.22 9.44 1.82
CA CYS A 27 -5.11 8.30 2.74
C CYS A 27 -4.34 7.08 2.19
N GLY A 28 -3.73 7.16 1.01
CA GLY A 28 -2.95 6.07 0.42
C GLY A 28 -3.76 4.89 -0.15
N ARG A 29 -5.00 4.69 0.30
CA ARG A 29 -5.91 3.62 -0.20
C ARG A 29 -6.12 3.69 -1.71
N GLU A 30 -6.40 2.55 -2.32
CA GLU A 30 -6.66 2.45 -3.74
C GLU A 30 -7.81 3.38 -4.19
N VAL A 31 -7.61 4.06 -5.33
CA VAL A 31 -8.66 4.83 -5.99
C VAL A 31 -9.17 4.06 -7.19
N ALA A 32 -10.48 3.79 -7.19
CA ALA A 32 -11.16 3.15 -8.31
C ALA A 32 -10.91 3.93 -9.61
N ASP A 33 -10.69 3.17 -10.69
CA ASP A 33 -10.52 3.74 -12.02
C ASP A 33 -11.82 4.47 -12.44
N ALA A 34 -11.67 5.64 -13.05
CA ALA A 34 -12.79 6.42 -13.57
C ALA A 34 -13.17 6.03 -15.00
N GLY A 35 -12.40 5.12 -15.64
CA GLY A 35 -12.58 4.78 -17.04
C GLY A 35 -12.08 5.91 -17.93
N LEU A 36 -13.01 6.60 -18.63
CA LEU A 36 -12.69 7.71 -19.52
C LEU A 36 -12.60 9.05 -18.76
N GLY A 37 -11.57 9.85 -19.05
CA GLY A 37 -11.39 11.20 -18.51
C GLY A 37 -10.24 11.34 -17.50
N ARG A 38 -10.21 12.45 -16.76
CA ARG A 38 -9.16 12.71 -15.77
C ARG A 38 -9.27 11.73 -14.61
N ARG A 39 -8.18 11.02 -14.34
CA ARG A 39 -8.14 10.03 -13.25
C ARG A 39 -8.47 10.66 -11.89
N ARG A 40 -9.23 9.92 -11.07
CA ARG A 40 -9.60 10.33 -9.71
C ARG A 40 -8.38 10.29 -8.79
N GLN A 41 -8.11 11.39 -8.08
CA GLN A 41 -6.96 11.48 -7.17
C GLN A 41 -7.27 11.06 -5.73
N TYR A 42 -8.56 10.93 -5.39
CA TYR A 42 -9.03 10.66 -4.04
C TYR A 42 -10.09 9.55 -4.08
N CYS A 43 -10.06 8.68 -3.08
CA CYS A 43 -11.00 7.56 -3.00
C CYS A 43 -12.43 8.00 -2.64
N ARG A 44 -12.59 9.12 -1.92
CA ARG A 44 -13.90 9.67 -1.46
C ARG A 44 -13.87 11.20 -1.39
N GLN A 45 -15.05 11.83 -1.36
CA GLN A 45 -15.19 13.29 -1.24
C GLN A 45 -14.54 13.83 0.04
N SER A 46 -14.67 13.12 1.17
CA SER A 46 -14.07 13.52 2.44
C SER A 46 -12.55 13.62 2.38
N CYS A 47 -11.88 12.66 1.71
CA CYS A 47 -10.44 12.70 1.47
C CYS A 47 -10.01 13.91 0.61
N ARG A 48 -10.85 14.27 -0.37
CA ARG A 48 -10.62 15.47 -1.18
C ARG A 48 -10.75 16.74 -0.32
N GLN A 49 -11.79 16.82 0.50
CA GLN A 49 -12.05 17.97 1.38
C GLN A 49 -10.89 18.20 2.37
N ARG A 50 -10.48 17.15 3.08
CA ARG A 50 -9.35 17.24 4.03
C ARG A 50 -8.02 17.63 3.38
N ALA A 51 -7.78 17.18 2.14
CA ALA A 51 -6.61 17.60 1.38
C ALA A 51 -6.62 19.10 1.03
N TYR A 52 -7.79 19.70 0.79
CA TYR A 52 -7.89 21.15 0.61
C TYR A 52 -7.68 21.90 1.93
N GLU A 53 -8.27 21.43 3.02
CA GLU A 53 -8.12 22.04 4.34
C GLU A 53 -6.66 22.05 4.79
N GLN A 54 -5.94 20.93 4.61
CA GLN A 54 -4.52 20.86 4.93
C GLN A 54 -3.70 21.88 4.13
N ARG A 55 -3.95 21.98 2.82
CA ARG A 55 -3.28 22.98 1.95
C ARG A 55 -3.57 24.41 2.36
N ALA A 56 -4.79 24.67 2.82
CA ALA A 56 -5.17 25.99 3.35
C ALA A 56 -4.44 26.28 4.67
N MET A 57 -4.31 25.29 5.56
CA MET A 57 -3.63 25.44 6.85
C MET A 57 -2.13 25.72 6.71
N VAL A 58 -1.43 25.07 5.77
CA VAL A 58 0.02 25.27 5.59
C VAL A 58 0.37 26.46 4.68
N ARG A 59 -0.64 27.16 4.15
CA ARG A 59 -0.44 28.31 3.26
C ARG A 59 0.32 29.41 3.98
N GLY A 60 1.43 29.87 3.40
CA GLY A 60 2.28 30.91 3.98
C GLY A 60 3.33 30.40 4.97
N THR A 61 3.41 29.08 5.19
CA THR A 61 4.55 28.45 5.86
C THR A 61 5.63 28.04 4.85
N SER A 62 6.80 27.63 5.33
CA SER A 62 7.86 27.03 4.49
C SER A 62 7.61 25.56 4.15
N LEU A 63 6.48 24.98 4.58
CA LEU A 63 6.13 23.59 4.33
C LEU A 63 5.64 23.40 2.88
N SER A 64 5.95 22.23 2.31
CA SER A 64 5.42 21.84 1.00
C SER A 64 3.87 21.82 1.04
N PRO A 65 3.18 22.23 -0.04
CA PRO A 65 1.72 22.11 -0.14
C PRO A 65 1.21 20.66 -0.07
N ASP A 66 2.07 19.68 -0.34
CA ASP A 66 1.76 18.26 -0.19
C ASP A 66 2.44 17.66 1.06
N ALA A 67 2.99 18.51 1.94
CA ALA A 67 3.53 18.08 3.23
C ALA A 67 2.44 17.49 4.11
N VAL A 68 2.87 16.58 4.95
CA VAL A 68 2.06 15.93 5.96
C VAL A 68 2.51 16.47 7.31
N VAL A 69 1.59 17.06 8.05
CA VAL A 69 1.82 17.42 9.45
C VAL A 69 1.08 16.41 10.31
N LEU A 70 1.81 15.77 11.22
CA LEU A 70 1.29 14.86 12.23
C LEU A 70 1.63 15.43 13.61
N THR A 71 0.79 15.18 14.59
CA THR A 71 1.19 15.33 15.99
C THR A 71 2.22 14.26 16.35
N ALA A 72 2.95 14.47 17.45
CA ALA A 72 3.88 13.45 17.96
C ALA A 72 3.14 12.13 18.27
N GLU A 73 1.92 12.20 18.79
CA GLU A 73 1.08 11.03 19.08
C GLU A 73 0.65 10.30 17.81
N GLU A 74 0.20 11.02 16.78
CA GLU A 74 -0.15 10.42 15.48
C GLU A 74 1.06 9.75 14.82
N ALA A 75 2.25 10.34 14.93
CA ALA A 75 3.49 9.76 14.42
C ALA A 75 3.87 8.48 15.18
N ALA A 76 3.74 8.46 16.51
CA ALA A 76 3.99 7.28 17.33
C ALA A 76 3.02 6.15 16.99
N LEU A 77 1.71 6.45 16.92
CA LEU A 77 0.68 5.47 16.55
C LEU A 77 0.91 4.89 15.14
N LEU A 78 1.37 5.69 14.18
CA LEU A 78 1.74 5.19 12.86
C LEU A 78 2.95 4.26 12.93
N ALA A 79 3.98 4.62 13.71
CA ALA A 79 5.17 3.80 13.89
C ALA A 79 4.83 2.44 14.52
N ASP A 80 3.96 2.42 15.54
CA ASP A 80 3.52 1.19 16.21
C ASP A 80 2.78 0.25 15.24
N ARG A 81 1.89 0.79 14.40
CA ARG A 81 1.17 -0.02 13.40
C ARG A 81 2.10 -0.57 12.32
N VAL A 82 3.09 0.20 11.89
CA VAL A 82 4.10 -0.28 10.94
C VAL A 82 4.96 -1.38 11.58
N PHE A 83 5.28 -1.24 12.86
CA PHE A 83 5.99 -2.26 13.61
C PHE A 83 5.18 -3.56 13.70
N GLU A 84 3.88 -3.48 13.98
CA GLU A 84 2.98 -4.65 14.00
C GLU A 84 2.96 -5.39 12.66
N VAL A 85 2.91 -4.66 11.54
CA VAL A 85 2.99 -5.24 10.19
C VAL A 85 4.30 -6.01 9.99
N ARG A 86 5.43 -5.43 10.43
CA ARG A 86 6.72 -6.08 10.32
C ARG A 86 6.76 -7.38 11.12
N CYS A 87 6.34 -7.34 12.38
CA CYS A 87 6.31 -8.54 13.23
C CYS A 87 5.43 -9.63 12.63
N ALA A 88 4.22 -9.30 12.17
CA ALA A 88 3.36 -10.29 11.52
C ALA A 88 3.97 -10.88 10.24
N ALA A 89 4.82 -10.13 9.53
CA ALA A 89 5.55 -10.66 8.38
C ALA A 89 6.74 -11.55 8.79
N GLU A 90 7.43 -11.20 9.87
CA GLU A 90 8.50 -12.00 10.48
C GLU A 90 7.95 -13.34 11.01
N ASP A 91 6.75 -13.35 11.59
CA ASP A 91 6.06 -14.57 12.03
C ASP A 91 5.77 -15.51 10.85
N VAL A 92 5.29 -14.96 9.72
CA VAL A 92 5.09 -15.74 8.48
C VAL A 92 6.41 -16.32 7.98
N ALA A 93 7.50 -15.54 7.97
CA ALA A 93 8.81 -16.01 7.53
C ALA A 93 9.31 -17.16 8.42
N THR A 94 9.20 -17.01 9.74
CA THR A 94 9.58 -18.02 10.73
C THR A 94 8.78 -19.31 10.53
N ALA A 95 7.46 -19.21 10.38
CA ALA A 95 6.60 -20.37 10.14
C ALA A 95 6.95 -21.10 8.84
N VAL A 96 7.34 -20.37 7.78
CA VAL A 96 7.82 -20.98 6.53
C VAL A 96 9.13 -21.73 6.77
N ASP A 97 10.08 -21.13 7.48
CA ASP A 97 11.39 -21.73 7.79
C ASP A 97 11.26 -22.98 8.66
N GLU A 98 10.26 -23.02 9.55
CA GLU A 98 9.95 -24.17 10.42
C GLU A 98 9.07 -25.25 9.74
N GLY A 99 8.63 -25.01 8.50
CA GLY A 99 7.81 -25.97 7.76
C GLY A 99 6.37 -26.08 8.27
N ALA A 100 5.79 -24.97 8.76
CA ALA A 100 4.42 -24.89 9.24
C ALA A 100 3.40 -25.36 8.20
N GLY A 101 2.28 -25.92 8.70
CA GLY A 101 1.19 -26.40 7.86
C GLY A 101 0.44 -25.27 7.15
N SER A 102 -0.30 -25.61 6.08
CA SER A 102 -1.05 -24.63 5.28
C SER A 102 -2.10 -23.85 6.07
N ASP A 103 -2.69 -24.45 7.10
CA ASP A 103 -3.72 -23.81 7.92
C ASP A 103 -3.12 -22.75 8.84
N GLU A 104 -1.95 -23.01 9.41
CA GLU A 104 -1.20 -22.06 10.23
C GLU A 104 -0.70 -20.88 9.39
N LEU A 105 -0.09 -21.16 8.23
CA LEU A 105 0.34 -20.13 7.30
C LEU A 105 -0.81 -19.23 6.84
N ARG A 106 -2.01 -19.80 6.65
CA ARG A 106 -3.22 -19.02 6.33
C ARG A 106 -3.60 -18.08 7.46
N GLN A 107 -3.56 -18.54 8.71
CA GLN A 107 -3.88 -17.72 9.88
C GLN A 107 -2.89 -16.57 10.06
N LEU A 108 -1.59 -16.82 9.87
CA LEU A 108 -0.54 -15.81 9.93
C LEU A 108 -0.68 -14.80 8.79
N CYS A 109 -0.96 -15.24 7.57
CA CYS A 109 -1.26 -14.34 6.44
C CYS A 109 -2.49 -13.46 6.73
N ASP A 110 -3.54 -14.02 7.33
CA ASP A 110 -4.72 -13.25 7.70
C ASP A 110 -4.40 -12.22 8.80
N ALA A 111 -3.54 -12.56 9.76
CA ALA A 111 -3.05 -11.62 10.78
C ALA A 111 -2.23 -10.48 10.16
N LEU A 112 -1.28 -10.80 9.29
CA LEU A 112 -0.49 -9.83 8.55
C LEU A 112 -1.38 -8.89 7.73
N MET A 113 -2.38 -9.42 7.03
CA MET A 113 -3.31 -8.61 6.25
C MET A 113 -4.19 -7.72 7.13
N ARG A 114 -4.55 -8.15 8.35
CA ARG A 114 -5.25 -7.28 9.33
C ARG A 114 -4.34 -6.15 9.80
N ALA A 115 -3.11 -6.43 10.19
CA ALA A 115 -2.13 -5.43 10.61
C ALA A 115 -1.89 -4.40 9.49
N ALA A 116 -1.71 -4.86 8.25
CA ALA A 116 -1.50 -3.99 7.10
C ALA A 116 -2.69 -3.05 6.87
N ARG A 117 -3.92 -3.56 7.00
CA ARG A 117 -5.14 -2.73 6.89
C ARG A 117 -5.31 -1.74 8.02
N ALA A 118 -4.79 -2.05 9.22
CA ALA A 118 -4.79 -1.12 10.35
C ALA A 118 -3.76 0.00 10.18
N ALA A 119 -2.61 -0.31 9.58
CA ALA A 119 -1.59 0.66 9.19
C ALA A 119 -2.02 1.52 7.98
N ASP A 120 -2.84 0.97 7.09
CA ASP A 120 -3.45 1.70 5.98
C ASP A 120 -4.38 2.83 6.46
N GLY A 121 -4.50 3.87 5.65
CA GLY A 121 -5.50 4.90 5.89
C GLY A 121 -5.30 5.69 7.19
N TRP A 122 -4.05 5.82 7.65
CA TRP A 122 -3.58 6.60 8.80
C TRP A 122 -3.91 8.11 8.77
N ARG A 123 -4.78 8.57 7.87
CA ARG A 123 -5.32 9.94 7.78
C ARG A 123 -6.83 10.00 7.87
#